data_AF-A0A1S3HCU9-F1
#
_entry.id   AF-A0A1S3HCU9-F1
#
_cell.length_a   1.000
_cell.length_b   1.000
_cell.length_c   1.000
_cell.angle_alpha   90.00
_cell.angle_beta   90.00
_cell.angle_gamma   90.00
#
_symmetry.space_group_name_H-M   'P 1'
#
loop_
_entity.id
_entity.type
_entity.pdbx_description
1 polymer ?
#
loop_
_entity_poly.entity_id
_entity_poly.type
_entity_poly.pdbx_seq_one_letter_code
_entity_poly.pdbx_strand_id
1 'polypeptide(L)'
;MRSDVLVKIELLDQKHVQDIVFQLQRLVTAMSKYHNDCQVVLKEADVFPIEVDLARSTFTYDTSNQFNDNEEDEEEEEEGTDTARNQTGAFSGDLISTD
;
A
#
# COMPACT_ATOMS: atom_id res chain seq x y z
N MET A 1 22.11 -55.08 18.78
CA MET A 1 22.46 -54.52 17.45
C MET A 1 21.24 -53.94 16.72
N ARG A 2 20.21 -54.71 16.35
CA ARG A 2 18.99 -54.13 15.71
C ARG A 2 18.14 -53.28 16.68
N SER A 3 18.06 -53.69 17.94
CA SER A 3 17.38 -52.97 19.03
C SER A 3 17.97 -51.58 19.26
N ASP A 4 19.30 -51.50 19.31
CA ASP A 4 20.01 -50.27 19.70
C ASP A 4 19.90 -49.19 18.62
N VAL A 5 19.79 -49.61 17.35
CA VAL A 5 19.57 -48.70 16.22
C VAL A 5 18.16 -48.12 16.29
N LEU A 6 17.12 -48.94 16.53
CA LEU A 6 15.75 -48.45 16.62
C LEU A 6 15.58 -47.41 17.74
N VAL A 7 16.11 -47.70 18.92
CA VAL A 7 16.08 -46.77 20.06
C VAL A 7 16.81 -45.47 19.73
N LYS A 8 17.95 -45.53 19.02
CA LYS A 8 18.67 -44.32 18.61
C LYS A 8 17.90 -43.47 17.62
N ILE A 9 17.15 -44.08 16.69
CA ILE A 9 16.32 -43.33 15.74
C ILE A 9 15.17 -42.62 16.47
N GLU A 10 14.53 -43.30 17.42
CA GLU A 10 13.47 -42.72 18.25
C GLU A 10 13.99 -41.55 19.10
N LEU A 11 15.15 -41.71 19.74
CA LEU A 11 15.78 -40.63 20.50
C LEU A 11 16.23 -39.46 19.61
N LEU A 12 16.71 -39.75 18.39
CA LEU A 12 17.12 -38.72 17.44
C LEU A 12 15.92 -37.89 16.99
N ASP A 13 14.79 -38.53 16.72
CA ASP A 13 13.55 -37.85 16.33
C ASP A 13 13.03 -36.95 17.46
N GLN A 14 12.99 -37.47 18.69
CA GLN A 14 12.59 -36.68 19.86
C GLN A 14 13.50 -35.46 20.07
N LYS A 15 14.82 -35.65 19.93
CA LYS A 15 15.82 -34.58 20.05
C LYS A 15 15.67 -33.54 18.93
N HIS A 16 15.39 -33.97 17.71
CA HIS A 16 15.17 -33.08 16.57
C HIS A 16 13.96 -32.17 16.78
N VAL A 17 12.83 -32.73 17.24
CA VAL A 17 11.63 -31.94 17.56
C VAL A 17 11.93 -30.91 18.65
N GLN A 18 12.63 -31.31 19.72
CA GLN A 18 13.00 -30.40 20.81
C GLN A 18 13.89 -29.25 20.32
N ASP A 19 14.91 -29.56 19.51
CA ASP A 19 15.82 -28.56 18.94
C ASP A 19 15.08 -27.55 18.06
N ILE A 20 14.15 -28.01 17.21
CA ILE A 20 13.34 -27.12 16.37
C ILE A 20 12.48 -26.21 17.23
N VAL A 21 11.75 -26.75 18.19
CA VAL A 21 10.87 -25.96 19.06
C VAL A 21 11.69 -24.92 19.82
N PHE A 22 12.86 -25.31 20.35
CA PHE A 22 13.76 -24.39 21.04
C PHE A 22 14.24 -23.25 20.14
N GLN A 23 14.62 -23.55 18.90
CA GLN A 23 15.04 -22.53 17.94
C GLN A 23 13.90 -21.59 17.54
N LEU A 24 12.70 -22.12 17.29
CA LEU A 24 11.51 -21.32 16.97
C LEU A 24 11.11 -20.41 18.13
N GLN A 25 11.12 -20.92 19.35
CA GLN A 25 10.86 -20.12 20.55
C GLN A 25 11.86 -18.98 20.67
N ARG A 26 13.16 -19.27 20.54
CA ARG A 26 14.22 -18.26 20.59
C ARG A 26 14.04 -17.19 19.50
N LEU A 27 13.67 -17.60 18.30
CA LEU A 27 13.39 -16.70 17.18
C LEU A 27 12.21 -15.77 17.49
N VAL A 28 11.07 -16.33 17.91
CA VAL A 28 9.87 -15.54 18.23
C VAL A 28 10.13 -14.57 19.39
N THR A 29 10.84 -15.00 20.43
CA THR A 29 11.23 -14.12 21.54
C THR A 29 12.13 -12.97 21.06
N ALA A 30 13.11 -13.26 20.19
CA ALA A 30 13.98 -12.24 19.64
C ALA A 30 13.21 -11.25 18.74
N MET A 31 12.29 -11.73 17.90
CA MET A 31 11.46 -10.88 17.05
C MET A 31 10.50 -10.01 17.86
N SER A 32 9.87 -10.56 18.88
CA SER A 32 9.00 -9.79 19.79
C SER A 32 9.78 -8.70 20.51
N LYS A 33 10.98 -9.03 21.03
CA LYS A 33 11.87 -8.04 21.64
C LYS A 33 12.25 -6.95 20.64
N TYR A 34 12.71 -7.32 19.44
CA TYR A 34 13.06 -6.37 18.38
C TYR A 34 11.90 -5.44 18.04
N HIS A 35 10.69 -5.97 17.88
CA HIS A 35 9.51 -5.16 17.58
C HIS A 35 9.17 -4.16 18.70
N ASN A 36 9.25 -4.60 19.97
CA ASN A 36 9.05 -3.71 21.11
C ASN A 36 10.12 -2.63 21.18
N ASP A 37 11.39 -2.99 20.98
CA ASP A 37 12.51 -2.04 20.99
C ASP A 37 12.35 -1.00 19.87
N CYS A 38 11.99 -1.43 18.65
CA CYS A 38 11.65 -0.53 17.55
C CYS A 38 10.47 0.37 17.90
N GLN A 39 9.41 -0.17 18.49
CA GLN A 39 8.23 0.61 18.87
C GLN A 39 8.59 1.73 19.84
N VAL A 40 9.50 1.50 20.79
CA VAL A 40 9.98 2.54 21.72
C VAL A 40 10.70 3.64 20.96
N VAL A 41 11.65 3.28 20.08
CA VAL A 41 12.42 4.24 19.27
C VAL A 41 11.49 5.06 18.36
N LEU A 42 10.53 4.41 17.70
CA LEU A 42 9.57 5.11 16.83
C LEU A 42 8.61 6.02 17.59
N LYS A 43 8.30 5.73 18.86
CA LYS A 43 7.46 6.60 19.70
C LYS A 43 8.20 7.84 20.19
N GLU A 44 9.51 7.74 20.43
CA GLU A 44 10.35 8.89 20.79
C GLU A 44 10.61 9.80 19.58
N ALA A 45 10.61 9.22 18.39
CA ALA A 45 10.69 9.98 17.15
C ALA A 45 9.32 10.65 16.91
N ASP A 46 9.24 11.97 17.15
CA ASP A 46 8.09 12.83 16.81
C ASP A 46 7.99 13.00 15.29
N VAL A 47 7.76 11.89 14.59
CA VAL A 47 7.63 11.84 13.13
C VAL A 47 6.14 11.88 12.81
N PHE A 48 5.44 12.92 13.25
CA PHE A 48 4.12 13.21 12.72
C PHE A 48 3.79 14.70 12.70
N PRO A 49 3.13 15.21 11.64
CA PRO A 49 2.71 14.50 10.42
C PRO A 49 3.79 14.41 9.34
N ILE A 50 3.91 13.24 8.71
CA ILE A 50 4.63 13.11 7.43
C ILE A 50 3.74 13.72 6.35
N GLU A 51 4.00 14.98 6.04
CA GLU A 51 3.38 15.67 4.91
C GLU A 51 3.90 15.02 3.62
N VAL A 52 2.97 14.52 2.80
CA VAL A 52 3.29 14.07 1.44
C VAL A 52 2.88 15.22 0.54
N ASP A 53 3.87 15.94 0.00
CA ASP A 53 3.62 16.95 -1.03
C ASP A 53 3.25 16.24 -2.34
N LEU A 54 1.95 16.11 -2.60
CA LEU A 54 1.48 15.58 -3.88
C LEU A 54 1.47 16.72 -4.90
N ALA A 55 2.25 16.55 -5.96
CA ALA A 55 2.13 17.41 -7.13
C ALA A 55 0.73 17.22 -7.76
N ARG A 56 0.21 18.27 -8.38
CA ARG A 56 -1.13 18.26 -8.98
C ARG A 56 -1.30 17.18 -10.08
N SER A 57 -0.20 16.67 -10.63
CA SER A 57 -0.14 15.55 -11.59
C SER A 57 -0.12 14.17 -10.95
N THR A 58 -0.07 14.04 -9.62
CA THR A 58 -0.02 12.73 -8.95
C THR A 58 -1.31 11.92 -9.13
N PHE A 59 -2.43 12.60 -9.37
CA PHE A 59 -3.74 11.96 -9.57
C PHE A 59 -4.23 11.98 -11.01
N THR A 60 -3.45 12.51 -11.96
CA THR A 60 -3.76 12.34 -13.38
C THR A 60 -3.42 10.91 -13.77
N TYR A 61 -4.39 10.00 -13.57
CA TYR A 61 -4.39 8.72 -14.23
C TYR A 61 -4.44 8.98 -15.73
N ASP A 62 -3.45 8.47 -16.44
CA ASP A 62 -3.40 8.55 -17.89
C ASP A 62 -4.55 7.71 -18.48
N THR A 63 -5.69 8.35 -18.73
CA THR A 63 -6.85 7.76 -19.37
C THR A 63 -6.68 7.62 -20.88
N SER A 64 -5.51 7.96 -21.44
CA SER A 64 -5.24 7.79 -22.89
C SER A 64 -5.32 6.33 -23.35
N ASN A 65 -5.34 5.38 -22.42
CA ASN A 65 -5.47 3.95 -22.69
C ASN A 65 -6.80 3.33 -22.23
N GLN A 66 -7.82 4.14 -21.93
CA GLN A 66 -9.17 3.64 -21.69
C GLN A 66 -9.77 3.20 -23.05
N PHE A 67 -9.67 1.90 -23.33
CA PHE A 67 -10.28 1.28 -24.50
C PHE A 67 -11.77 1.62 -24.52
N ASN A 68 -12.17 2.32 -25.57
CA ASN A 68 -13.53 2.72 -25.86
C ASN A 68 -14.27 1.47 -26.38
N ASP A 69 -14.85 0.66 -25.49
CA ASP A 69 -15.79 -0.39 -25.89
C ASP A 69 -17.13 0.28 -26.22
N ASN A 70 -17.23 0.68 -27.47
CA ASN A 70 -18.41 1.23 -28.11
C ASN A 70 -19.38 0.07 -28.39
N GLU A 71 -20.33 -0.19 -27.49
CA GLU A 71 -21.55 -0.93 -27.82
C GLU A 71 -22.67 0.09 -28.06
N GLU A 72 -22.97 0.29 -29.34
CA GLU A 72 -24.03 1.15 -29.90
C GLU A 72 -25.44 0.55 -29.69
N ASP A 73 -26.42 1.46 -29.68
CA ASP A 73 -27.87 1.30 -29.93
C ASP A 73 -28.72 0.81 -28.73
N GLU A 74 -29.86 1.42 -28.31
CA GLU A 74 -30.95 2.08 -29.04
C GLU A 74 -31.70 3.13 -28.15
N GLU A 75 -32.11 4.24 -28.80
CA GLU A 75 -33.30 5.14 -28.68
C GLU A 75 -34.22 5.05 -27.42
N GLU A 76 -34.76 6.12 -26.80
CA GLU A 76 -35.68 7.15 -27.30
C GLU A 76 -35.81 8.36 -26.30
N GLU A 77 -36.46 9.42 -26.79
CA GLU A 77 -36.63 10.81 -26.34
C GLU A 77 -37.35 11.06 -24.99
N GLU A 78 -37.02 12.17 -24.31
CA GLU A 78 -38.06 13.12 -23.83
C GLU A 78 -37.51 14.54 -23.55
N GLU A 79 -38.30 15.55 -23.96
CA GLU A 79 -38.04 16.98 -23.97
C GLU A 79 -38.09 17.67 -22.59
N GLY A 80 -37.48 18.87 -22.45
CA GLY A 80 -38.05 19.89 -21.54
C GLY A 80 -37.13 20.93 -20.89
N THR A 81 -37.13 22.14 -21.46
CA THR A 81 -37.10 23.47 -20.81
C THR A 81 -35.80 24.18 -20.39
N ASP A 82 -35.40 25.13 -21.24
CA ASP A 82 -34.97 26.53 -21.02
C ASP A 82 -34.56 27.05 -19.62
N THR A 83 -33.41 27.76 -19.54
CA THR A 83 -33.34 29.24 -19.37
C THR A 83 -32.02 29.76 -18.76
N ALA A 84 -31.39 30.71 -19.47
CA ALA A 84 -30.55 31.86 -19.04
C ALA A 84 -29.13 31.65 -18.47
N ARG A 85 -28.07 32.15 -19.15
CA ARG A 85 -27.48 33.52 -19.07
C ARG A 85 -26.49 33.62 -17.88
N ASN A 86 -25.20 33.88 -18.04
CA ASN A 86 -24.65 35.15 -18.50
C ASN A 86 -23.11 35.07 -18.76
N GLN A 87 -22.64 35.91 -19.68
CA GLN A 87 -21.24 36.11 -20.09
C GLN A 87 -20.43 36.99 -19.11
N THR A 88 -19.13 37.12 -19.45
CA THR A 88 -18.13 38.15 -19.11
C THR A 88 -17.17 37.78 -17.97
N GLY A 89 -15.86 38.00 -18.04
CA GLY A 89 -15.05 38.72 -19.02
C GLY A 89 -13.56 38.33 -18.93
N ALA A 90 -12.83 38.68 -19.99
CA ALA A 90 -11.40 38.48 -20.15
C ALA A 90 -10.61 39.28 -19.12
N PHE A 91 -9.59 38.65 -18.53
CA PHE A 91 -8.52 39.35 -17.80
C PHE A 91 -7.17 38.91 -18.37
N SER A 92 -6.65 39.71 -19.29
CA SER A 92 -5.26 39.69 -19.73
C SER A 92 -4.39 40.26 -18.59
N GLY A 93 -3.58 39.40 -17.97
CA GLY A 93 -2.56 39.78 -16.98
C GLY A 93 -1.18 39.55 -17.56
N ASP A 94 -0.44 40.64 -17.73
CA ASP A 94 0.92 40.77 -18.25
C ASP A 94 1.92 39.82 -17.57
N LEU A 95 2.72 39.09 -18.36
CA LEU A 95 3.88 38.33 -17.88
C LEU A 95 5.08 39.27 -17.81
N ILE A 96 5.46 39.65 -16.59
CA ILE A 96 6.68 40.41 -16.31
C ILE A 96 7.89 39.51 -16.65
N SER A 97 8.58 39.83 -17.74
CA SER A 97 9.91 39.26 -18.05
C SER A 97 10.91 39.83 -17.05
N THR A 98 11.65 38.96 -16.36
CA THR A 98 12.86 39.36 -15.62
C THR A 98 14.07 38.70 -16.25
N ASP A 99 15.05 39.56 -16.55
CA ASP A 99 16.40 39.30 -17.07
C ASP A 99 17.25 38.52 -16.07
#